data_AF-A0A838Q6L8-F1
#
_entry.id   AF-A0A838Q6L8-F1
#
_cell.length_a   1.000
_cell.length_b   1.000
_cell.length_c   1.000
_cell.angle_alpha   90.00
_cell.angle_beta   90.00
_cell.angle_gamma   90.00
#
_symmetry.space_group_name_H-M   'P 1'
#
loop_
_entity.id
_entity.type
_entity.pdbx_description
1 polymer ?
#
loop_
_entity_poly.entity_id
_entity_poly.type
_entity_poly.pdbx_seq_one_letter_code
_entity_poly.pdbx_strand_id
1 'polypeptide(L)'
;MSVVERRTGETDIRVELVQGSGIASVNTGVTFLDHMMTALARYSGLDITIAATGDLRHHLIEDVAIAIGTAFARMIPEACARYGDRTIPMDEALVHVSIDAGGRPYYEGP
;
A
#
# COMPACT_ATOMS: atom_id res chain seq x y z
N MET A 1 5.13 -2.59 13.36
CA MET A 1 3.73 -2.13 13.23
C MET A 1 3.75 -0.65 12.94
N SER A 2 2.90 -0.17 12.05
CA SER A 2 2.72 1.24 11.75
C SER A 2 1.24 1.53 11.57
N VAL A 3 0.74 2.57 12.25
CA VAL A 3 -0.63 3.05 12.14
C VAL A 3 -0.59 4.49 11.63
N VAL A 4 -1.39 4.77 10.61
CA VAL A 4 -1.56 6.11 10.02
C VAL A 4 -3.04 6.43 10.00
N GLU A 5 -3.38 7.58 10.57
CA GLU A 5 -4.70 8.20 10.43
C GLU A 5 -4.52 9.49 9.64
N ARG A 6 -5.37 9.68 8.62
CA ARG A 6 -5.33 10.84 7.73
C ARG A 6 -6.76 11.30 7.50
N ARG A 7 -7.03 12.57 7.80
CA ARG A 7 -8.35 13.17 7.63
C ARG A 7 -8.23 14.53 6.94
N THR A 8 -9.06 14.74 5.93
CA THR A 8 -9.22 16.02 5.22
C THR A 8 -10.69 16.40 5.15
N GLY A 9 -11.02 17.43 4.39
CA GLY A 9 -12.42 17.72 4.02
C GLY A 9 -13.01 16.72 3.02
N GLU A 10 -12.16 15.88 2.39
CA GLU A 10 -12.53 14.97 1.30
C GLU A 10 -12.61 13.52 1.79
N THR A 11 -11.71 13.11 2.70
CA THR A 11 -11.54 11.71 3.12
C THR A 11 -11.27 11.55 4.62
N ASP A 12 -11.58 10.36 5.14
CA ASP A 12 -11.20 9.87 6.47
C ASP A 12 -10.65 8.45 6.33
N ILE A 13 -9.37 8.27 6.67
CA ILE A 13 -8.60 7.07 6.36
C ILE A 13 -7.78 6.63 7.57
N ARG A 14 -7.87 5.34 7.88
CA ARG A 14 -7.01 4.64 8.82
C ARG A 14 -6.34 3.45 8.13
N VAL A 15 -5.02 3.41 8.19
CA VAL A 15 -4.18 2.31 7.69
C VAL A 15 -3.36 1.74 8.83
N GLU A 16 -3.31 0.42 8.93
CA GLU A 16 -2.47 -0.30 9.86
C GLU A 16 -1.71 -1.40 9.12
N LEU A 17 -0.39 -1.38 9.25
CA LEU A 17 0.53 -2.35 8.66
C LEU A 17 1.30 -3.07 9.77
N VAL A 18 1.33 -4.41 9.69
CA VAL A 18 2.05 -5.27 10.64
C VAL A 18 2.87 -6.28 9.84
N GLN A 19 4.09 -6.58 10.29
CA GLN A 19 4.85 -7.69 9.70
C GLN A 19 4.16 -9.01 10.09
N GLY A 20 3.78 -9.81 9.11
CA GLY A 20 2.81 -10.87 9.35
C GLY A 20 2.74 -11.93 8.25
N SER A 21 1.57 -12.52 8.11
CA SER A 21 1.33 -13.73 7.30
C SER A 21 0.47 -13.49 6.05
N GLY A 22 0.12 -12.23 5.78
CA GLY A 22 -0.66 -11.83 4.62
C GLY A 22 -2.16 -11.73 4.90
N ILE A 23 -2.55 -11.45 6.14
CA ILE A 23 -3.94 -11.22 6.54
C ILE A 23 -4.37 -9.83 6.07
N ALA A 24 -5.53 -9.73 5.43
CA ALA A 24 -6.07 -8.46 4.95
C ALA A 24 -7.46 -8.20 5.54
N SER A 25 -7.68 -6.99 6.05
CA SER A 25 -8.98 -6.44 6.41
C SER A 25 -9.13 -5.06 5.79
N VAL A 26 -9.60 -5.02 4.54
CA VAL A 26 -9.63 -3.80 3.73
C VAL A 26 -11.07 -3.41 3.41
N ASN A 27 -11.43 -2.17 3.74
CA ASN A 27 -12.72 -1.58 3.43
C ASN A 27 -12.52 -0.13 3.00
N THR A 28 -12.46 0.10 1.69
CA THR A 28 -12.44 1.46 1.10
C THR A 28 -13.77 1.81 0.43
N GLY A 29 -14.65 0.84 0.20
CA GLY A 29 -15.85 1.01 -0.63
C GLY A 29 -15.58 0.95 -2.14
N VAL A 30 -14.31 0.83 -2.56
CA VAL A 30 -13.92 0.60 -3.96
C VAL A 30 -13.41 -0.84 -4.11
N THR A 31 -14.30 -1.73 -4.57
CA THR A 31 -14.06 -3.19 -4.60
C THR A 31 -12.75 -3.60 -5.27
N PHE A 32 -12.38 -2.94 -6.37
CA PHE A 32 -11.13 -3.25 -7.07
C PHE A 32 -9.89 -2.83 -6.26
N LEU A 33 -9.93 -1.69 -5.57
CA LEU A 33 -8.85 -1.26 -4.68
C LEU A 33 -8.72 -2.24 -3.50
N ASP A 34 -9.86 -2.64 -2.91
CA ASP A 34 -9.87 -3.62 -1.81
C ASP A 34 -9.23 -4.94 -2.22
N HIS A 35 -9.51 -5.41 -3.45
CA HIS A 35 -8.90 -6.60 -4.02
C HIS A 35 -7.39 -6.44 -4.20
N MET A 36 -6.92 -5.30 -4.74
CA MET A 36 -5.49 -5.03 -4.94
C MET A 36 -4.73 -4.96 -3.60
N MET A 37 -5.30 -4.35 -2.56
CA MET A 37 -4.66 -4.29 -1.25
C MET A 37 -4.65 -5.66 -0.55
N THR A 38 -5.68 -6.48 -0.77
CA THR A 38 -5.69 -7.87 -0.31
C THR A 38 -4.59 -8.69 -0.98
N ALA A 39 -4.39 -8.51 -2.30
CA ALA A 39 -3.28 -9.14 -3.01
C ALA A 39 -1.91 -8.67 -2.50
N LEU A 40 -1.76 -7.37 -2.22
CA LEU A 40 -0.53 -6.84 -1.64
C LEU A 40 -0.21 -7.48 -0.29
N ALA A 41 -1.19 -7.60 0.62
CA ALA A 41 -1.00 -8.29 1.91
C ALA A 41 -0.51 -9.73 1.68
N ARG A 42 -1.22 -10.47 0.81
CA ARG A 42 -0.95 -11.88 0.52
C ARG A 42 0.50 -12.18 0.10
N TYR A 43 1.12 -11.28 -0.65
CA TYR A 43 2.45 -11.51 -1.24
C TYR A 43 3.59 -10.71 -0.60
N SER A 44 3.31 -9.74 0.27
CA SER A 44 4.33 -8.88 0.87
C SER A 44 4.89 -9.37 2.21
N GLY A 45 4.25 -10.37 2.84
CA GLY A 45 4.57 -10.76 4.22
C GLY A 45 4.10 -9.72 5.25
N LEU A 46 3.08 -8.93 4.90
CA LEU A 46 2.45 -7.95 5.77
C LEU A 46 0.99 -8.30 6.00
N ASP A 47 0.53 -8.08 7.22
CA ASP A 47 -0.89 -7.98 7.51
C ASP A 47 -1.32 -6.51 7.31
N ILE A 48 -2.42 -6.29 6.60
CA ILE A 48 -2.91 -4.98 6.17
C ILE A 48 -4.35 -4.78 6.64
N THR A 49 -4.58 -3.73 7.43
CA THR A 49 -5.92 -3.26 7.79
C THR A 49 -6.12 -1.85 7.25
N ILE A 50 -7.21 -1.63 6.50
CA ILE A 50 -7.56 -0.32 5.93
C ILE A 50 -9.05 -0.08 6.15
N ALA A 51 -9.37 1.07 6.73
CA ALA A 51 -10.71 1.63 6.74
C ALA A 51 -10.65 3.02 6.11
N ALA A 52 -11.39 3.24 5.03
CA ALA A 52 -11.38 4.50 4.30
C ALA A 52 -12.78 4.89 3.85
N THR A 53 -13.10 6.17 3.98
CA THR A 53 -14.31 6.79 3.43
C THR A 53 -13.94 8.11 2.76
N GLY A 54 -14.72 8.54 1.78
CA GLY A 54 -14.46 9.78 1.06
C GLY A 54 -15.58 10.18 0.11
N ASP A 55 -15.49 11.42 -0.39
CA ASP A 55 -16.50 12.04 -1.25
C ASP A 55 -16.46 11.56 -2.71
N LEU A 56 -15.26 11.41 -3.29
CA LEU A 56 -15.01 11.01 -4.67
C LEU A 56 -13.99 9.87 -4.72
N ARG A 57 -14.12 8.99 -5.73
CA ARG A 57 -13.21 7.85 -5.90
C ARG A 57 -11.75 8.27 -6.08
N HIS A 58 -11.49 9.37 -6.79
CA HIS A 58 -10.13 9.87 -7.01
C HIS A 58 -9.46 10.24 -5.68
N HIS A 59 -10.08 11.13 -4.90
CA HIS A 59 -9.55 11.56 -3.59
C HIS A 59 -9.35 10.37 -2.65
N LEU A 60 -10.33 9.46 -2.60
CA LEU A 60 -10.24 8.26 -1.78
C LEU A 60 -9.02 7.39 -2.16
N ILE A 61 -8.84 7.08 -3.45
CA ILE A 61 -7.73 6.22 -3.90
C ILE A 61 -6.38 6.90 -3.64
N GLU A 62 -6.27 8.20 -3.94
CA GLU A 62 -5.07 9.00 -3.69
C GLU A 62 -4.70 9.00 -2.20
N ASP A 63 -5.67 9.30 -1.34
CA ASP A 63 -5.41 9.45 0.09
C ASP A 63 -5.14 8.11 0.78
N VAL A 64 -5.72 7.00 0.28
CA VAL A 64 -5.34 5.65 0.70
C VAL A 64 -3.88 5.38 0.31
N ALA A 65 -3.46 5.73 -0.91
CA ALA A 65 -2.08 5.54 -1.35
C ALA A 65 -1.08 6.37 -0.52
N ILE A 66 -1.41 7.63 -0.20
CA ILE A 66 -0.60 8.49 0.68
C ILE A 66 -0.49 7.88 2.08
N ALA A 67 -1.60 7.41 2.66
CA ALA A 67 -1.60 6.81 3.99
C ALA A 67 -0.79 5.51 4.05
N ILE A 68 -0.92 4.65 3.04
CA ILE A 68 -0.13 3.40 2.90
C ILE A 68 1.35 3.72 2.73
N GLY A 69 1.71 4.62 1.82
CA GLY A 69 3.11 5.01 1.60
C GLY A 69 3.76 5.58 2.88
N THR A 70 3.02 6.40 3.62
CA THR A 70 3.43 6.90 4.94
C THR A 70 3.63 5.76 5.94
N ALA A 71 2.73 4.78 5.96
CA ALA A 71 2.81 3.64 6.86
C ALA A 71 4.04 2.76 6.55
N PHE A 72 4.30 2.49 5.27
CA PHE A 72 5.49 1.76 4.80
C PHE A 72 6.79 2.48 5.17
N ALA A 73 6.88 3.80 4.91
CA ALA A 73 8.07 4.58 5.22
C ALA A 73 8.44 4.52 6.71
N ARG A 74 7.44 4.46 7.61
CA ARG A 74 7.66 4.27 9.06
C ARG A 74 8.13 2.86 9.44
N MET A 75 7.88 1.85 8.60
CA MET A 75 8.27 0.46 8.86
C MET A 75 9.63 0.07 8.31
N ILE A 76 10.17 0.81 7.34
CA ILE A 76 11.48 0.53 6.76
C ILE A 76 12.56 0.82 7.82
N PRO A 77 13.35 -0.18 8.24
CA PRO A 77 14.45 0.02 9.18
C PRO A 77 15.64 0.71 8.50
N GLU A 78 16.51 1.32 9.31
CA GLU A 78 17.75 1.97 8.83
C GLU A 78 18.66 0.99 8.05
N ALA A 79 18.75 -0.26 8.52
CA ALA A 79 19.46 -1.34 7.86
C ALA A 79 18.48 -2.37 7.27
N CYS A 80 18.41 -2.44 5.94
CA CYS A 80 17.73 -3.48 5.17
C CYS A 80 18.54 -3.81 3.92
N ALA A 81 18.10 -4.80 3.13
CA ALA A 81 18.71 -5.09 1.82
C ALA A 81 18.68 -3.89 0.86
N ARG A 82 17.82 -2.89 1.14
CA ARG A 82 17.63 -1.62 0.42
C ARG A 82 17.05 -1.76 -0.98
N TYR A 83 17.59 -2.65 -1.80
CA TYR A 83 17.12 -2.90 -3.16
C TYR A 83 16.30 -4.18 -3.22
N GLY A 84 15.23 -4.18 -4.01
CA GLY A 84 14.45 -5.37 -4.29
C GLY A 84 13.71 -5.23 -5.61
N ASP A 85 13.66 -6.31 -6.37
CA ASP A 85 12.91 -6.39 -7.62
C ASP A 85 12.09 -7.68 -7.70
N ARG A 86 11.02 -7.62 -8.48
CA ARG A 86 10.21 -8.79 -8.80
C ARG A 86 9.53 -8.62 -10.15
N THR A 87 9.53 -9.69 -10.93
CA THR A 87 8.67 -9.83 -12.11
C THR A 87 7.58 -10.85 -11.82
N ILE A 88 6.32 -10.47 -12.04
CA ILE A 88 5.15 -11.31 -11.75
C ILE A 88 4.30 -11.43 -13.03
N PRO A 89 4.07 -12.65 -13.54
CA PRO A 89 3.11 -12.90 -14.61
C PRO A 89 1.69 -13.11 -14.05
N MET A 90 0.69 -12.70 -14.82
CA MET A 90 -0.72 -13.06 -14.61
C MET A 90 -1.39 -13.17 -15.98
N ASP A 91 -1.70 -14.41 -16.39
CA ASP A 91 -2.12 -14.73 -17.76
C ASP A 91 -1.16 -14.18 -18.81
N GLU A 92 -1.60 -13.34 -19.76
CA GLU A 92 -0.73 -12.70 -20.76
C GLU A 92 0.04 -11.48 -20.23
N ALA A 93 -0.36 -10.94 -19.07
CA ALA A 93 0.26 -9.75 -18.50
C ALA A 93 1.57 -10.10 -17.76
N LEU A 94 2.57 -9.22 -17.91
CA LEU A 94 3.85 -9.31 -17.22
C LEU A 94 4.21 -7.95 -16.61
N VAL A 95 4.35 -7.90 -15.29
CA VAL A 95 4.71 -6.67 -14.58
C VAL A 95 6.06 -6.85 -13.88
N HIS A 96 6.95 -5.87 -14.05
CA HIS A 96 8.21 -5.77 -13.32
C HIS A 96 8.17 -4.56 -12.39
N VAL A 97 8.62 -4.75 -11.14
CA VAL A 97 8.78 -3.68 -10.14
C VAL A 97 10.19 -3.76 -9.58
N SER A 98 10.85 -2.62 -9.47
CA SER A 98 12.15 -2.45 -8.81
C SER A 98 12.09 -1.26 -7.84
N ILE A 99 12.59 -1.45 -6.62
CA ILE A 99 12.50 -0.49 -5.52
C ILE A 99 13.89 -0.26 -4.91
N ASP A 100 14.25 1.02 -4.72
CA ASP A 100 15.32 1.47 -3.82
C ASP A 100 14.68 2.12 -2.58
N ALA A 101 14.77 1.45 -1.43
CA ALA A 101 14.35 1.99 -0.12
C ALA A 101 15.34 3.04 0.43
N GLY A 102 15.82 3.94 -0.44
CA GLY A 102 16.87 4.91 -0.16
C GLY A 102 16.37 6.29 0.27
N GLY A 103 15.07 6.46 0.48
CA GLY A 103 14.45 7.69 1.01
C GLY A 103 14.31 8.86 0.01
N ARG A 104 14.54 8.64 -1.28
CA ARG A 104 14.33 9.66 -2.34
C ARG A 104 13.07 9.30 -3.12
N PRO A 105 12.00 10.13 -3.11
CA PRO A 105 10.78 9.82 -3.82
C PRO A 105 10.99 9.94 -5.34
N TYR A 106 10.69 8.87 -6.06
CA TYR A 106 10.70 8.80 -7.52
C TYR A 106 9.75 7.70 -7.98
N TYR A 107 9.08 7.91 -9.10
CA TYR A 107 8.21 6.91 -9.74
C TYR A 107 8.36 7.01 -11.26
N GLU A 108 8.58 5.86 -11.88
CA GLU A 108 8.51 5.66 -13.33
C GLU A 108 7.63 4.44 -13.56
N GLY A 109 6.59 4.59 -14.38
CA GLY A 109 5.60 3.57 -14.66
C GLY A 109 5.09 3.67 -16.09
N PRO A 110 4.19 2.76 -16.51
CA PRO A 110 3.64 2.72 -17.85
C PRO A 110 2.86 3.99 -18.23
#